data_AF-A0A7Y2ATF0-F1
#
_entry.id   AF-A0A7Y2ATF0-F1
#
_cell.length_a   1.000
_cell.length_b   1.000
_cell.length_c   1.000
_cell.angle_alpha   90.00
_cell.angle_beta   90.00
_cell.angle_gamma   90.00
#
_symmetry.space_group_name_H-M   'P 1'
#
loop_
_entity.id
_entity.type
_entity.pdbx_description
1 polymer ?
#
loop_
_entity_poly.entity_id
_entity_poly.type
_entity_poly.pdbx_seq_one_letter_code
_entity_poly.pdbx_strand_id
1 'polypeptide(L)' 'MHKTEKIGFIFDLDGVIVDTAKYHYLAWKKLADELEIGFTEEQNEQFKGVSRI' A
#
# COMPACT_ATOMS: atom_id res chain seq x y z
N MET A 1 37.22 17.81 18.95
CA MET A 1 35.81 17.95 18.57
C MET A 1 35.22 16.55 18.39
N HIS A 2 34.26 16.14 19.21
CA HIS A 2 33.54 14.88 19.00
C HIS A 2 32.39 15.14 18.04
N LYS A 3 32.47 14.55 16.84
CA LYS A 3 31.42 14.62 15.83
C LYS A 3 30.40 13.55 16.20
N THR A 4 29.26 13.94 16.75
CA THR A 4 28.18 13.01 17.03
C THR A 4 27.62 12.52 15.69
N GLU A 5 27.72 11.22 15.41
CA GLU A 5 27.03 10.65 14.25
C GLU A 5 25.53 10.71 14.49
N LYS A 6 24.81 11.37 13.59
CA LYS A 6 23.35 11.42 13.63
C LYS A 6 22.82 10.17 12.96
N ILE A 7 22.08 9.37 13.72
CA ILE A 7 21.36 8.20 13.21
C ILE A 7 19.94 8.65 12.91
N GLY A 8 19.46 8.34 11.70
CA GLY A 8 18.10 8.61 11.27
C GLY A 8 17.45 7.33 10.72
N PHE A 9 16.14 7.22 10.89
CA PHE A 9 15.34 6.13 10.36
C PHE A 9 14.23 6.69 9.48
N ILE A 10 13.93 5.98 8.39
CA ILE A 10 12.81 6.28 7.50
C ILE A 10 11.88 5.08 7.58
N PHE A 11 10.61 5.34 7.81
CA PHE A 11 9.57 4.32 7.88
C PHE A 11 8.59 4.52 6.74
N ASP A 12 8.19 3.41 6.14
CA ASP A 12 7.00 3.39 5.30
C ASP A 12 5.74 3.57 6.18
N LEU A 13 4.59 3.85 5.58
CA LEU A 13 3.33 4.00 6.29
C LEU A 13 2.60 2.66 6.37
N ASP A 14 2.28 2.09 5.21
CA ASP A 14 1.42 0.91 5.07
C ASP A 14 2.12 -0.34 5.61
N GLY A 15 1.49 -1.03 6.55
CA GLY A 15 2.04 -2.23 7.19
C GLY A 15 3.20 -1.98 8.16
N VAL A 16 3.76 -0.77 8.23
CA VAL A 16 4.85 -0.41 9.15
C VAL A 16 4.34 0.44 10.32
N ILE A 17 3.67 1.56 10.02
CA ILE A 17 3.07 2.43 11.05
C ILE A 17 1.59 2.10 11.22
N VAL A 18 0.89 1.75 10.14
CA VAL A 18 -0.55 1.44 10.15
C VAL A 18 -0.92 0.49 9.01
N ASP A 19 -1.88 -0.40 9.23
CA ASP A 19 -2.45 -1.26 8.17
C ASP A 19 -3.50 -0.48 7.36
N THR A 20 -3.12 -0.11 6.12
CA THR A 20 -3.98 0.60 5.17
C THR A 20 -4.32 -0.19 3.91
N ALA A 21 -3.71 -1.36 3.70
CA ALA A 21 -3.92 -2.22 2.53
C ALA A 21 -5.40 -2.52 2.25
N LYS A 22 -6.20 -2.73 3.30
CA LYS A 22 -7.65 -2.97 3.17
C LYS A 22 -8.42 -1.79 2.57
N TYR A 23 -7.99 -0.55 2.83
CA TYR A 23 -8.68 0.63 2.31
C TYR A 23 -8.37 0.86 0.84
N HIS A 24 -7.17 0.48 0.39
CA HIS A 24 -6.85 0.44 -1.04
C HIS A 24 -7.77 -0.55 -1.77
N TYR A 25 -7.94 -1.76 -1.23
CA TYR A 25 -8.87 -2.74 -1.80
C TYR A 25 -10.28 -2.18 -1.94
N LEU A 26 -10.83 -1.58 -0.87
CA LEU A 26 -12.18 -1.00 -0.88
C LEU A 26 -12.34 0.10 -1.94
N ALA A 27 -11.33 0.97 -2.09
CA ALA A 27 -11.37 2.04 -3.08
C ALA A 27 -11.35 1.49 -4.52
N TRP A 28 -10.48 0.52 -4.81
CA TRP A 28 -10.41 -0.12 -6.13
C TRP A 28 -11.66 -0.95 -6.43
N LYS A 29 -12.19 -1.65 -5.42
CA LYS A 29 -13.43 -2.41 -5.53
C LYS A 29 -14.60 -1.52 -5.91
N LYS A 30 -14.73 -0.37 -5.25
CA LYS A 30 -15.76 0.62 -5.58
C LYS A 30 -15.67 1.06 -7.04
N LEU A 31 -14.48 1.40 -7.53
CA LEU A 31 -14.29 1.82 -8.92
C LEU A 31 -14.59 0.68 -9.91
N ALA A 32 -14.16 -0.54 -9.61
CA ALA A 32 -14.41 -1.70 -10.44
C ALA A 32 -15.91 -2.00 -10.54
N ASP A 33 -16.64 -1.90 -9.42
CA ASP A 33 -18.09 -2.07 -9.37
C ASP A 33 -18.82 -1.00 -10.19
N GLU A 34 -18.37 0.26 -10.16
CA GLU A 34 -18.89 1.35 -11.02
C GLU A 34 -18.67 1.10 -12.52
N LEU A 35 -17.65 0.32 -12.88
CA LEU A 35 -17.30 -0.01 -14.26
C LEU A 35 -17.80 -1.40 -14.70
N GLU A 36 -18.57 -2.09 -13.85
CA GLU A 36 -19.01 -3.47 -14.05
C GLU A 36 -17.85 -4.47 -14.29
N ILE A 37 -16.69 -4.18 -13.70
CA ILE A 37 -15.49 -5.03 -13.74
C ILE A 37 -15.47 -5.89 -12.48
N GLY A 38 -15.48 -7.21 -12.65
CA GLY A 38 -15.31 -8.15 -11.54
C GLY A 38 -13.93 -7.98 -10.89
N PHE A 39 -13.90 -7.47 -9.66
CA PHE A 39 -12.69 -7.34 -8.85
C PHE A 39 -12.87 -8.08 -7.51
N THR A 40 -12.07 -9.13 -7.29
CA THR A 40 -12.09 -10.00 -6.11
C THR A 40 -10.90 -9.73 -5.18
N GLU A 41 -10.99 -10.20 -3.93
CA GLU A 41 -9.86 -10.13 -2.99
C GLU A 41 -8.63 -10.91 -3.49
N GLU A 42 -8.82 -12.08 -4.11
CA GLU A 42 -7.73 -12.85 -4.73
C GLU A 42 -7.03 -12.08 -5.84
N GLN A 43 -7.77 -11.31 -6.65
CA GLN A 43 -7.16 -10.42 -7.64
C GLN A 43 -6.42 -9.26 -6.97
N ASN A 44 -6.96 -8.68 -5.90
CA ASN A 44 -6.28 -7.62 -5.15
C ASN A 44 -4.93 -8.08 -4.58
N GLU A 45 -4.82 -9.32 -4.11
CA GLU A 45 -3.53 -9.88 -3.65
C GLU A 45 -2.49 -9.93 -4.78
N GLN A 46 -2.89 -10.18 -6.03
CA GLN A 46 -1.97 -10.14 -7.19
C GLN A 46 -1.47 -8.73 -7.50
N PHE A 47 -2.20 -7.70 -7.10
CA PHE A 47 -1.83 -6.29 -7.29
C PHE A 47 -1.03 -5.70 -6.12
N LYS A 48 -0.74 -6.48 -5.07
CA LYS A 48 0.17 -6.03 -4.00
C LYS A 48 1.61 -6.05 -4.49
N GLY A 49 2.32 -4.94 -4.33
CA GLY A 49 3.75 -4.85 -4.64
C GLY A 49 4.11 -4.90 -6.12
N VAL A 50 3.15 -4.85 -7.05
CA VAL A 50 3.47 -4.72 -8.48
C VAL A 50 4.10 -3.37 -8.78
N SER A 51 5.11 -3.42 -9.64
CA SER A 51 5.80 -2.26 -10.18
C SER A 51 4.82 -1.39 -10.98
N ARG A 52 4.93 -0.07 -10.84
CA ARG A 52 4.05 0.93 -11.50
C ARG A 52 4.78 1.72 -12.60
N ILE A 53 5.75 1.09 -13.26
CA ILE A 53 6.61 1.69 -14.32
C ILE A 53 5.86 1.72 -15.65
#